data_AF-A0A1Z9AR33-F1
#
_entry.id   AF-A0A1Z9AR33-F1
#
_cell.length_a   1.000
_cell.length_b   1.000
_cell.length_c   1.000
_cell.angle_alpha   90.00
_cell.angle_beta   90.00
_cell.angle_gamma   90.00
#
_symmetry.space_group_name_H-M   'P 1'
#
loop_
_entity.id
_entity.type
_entity.pdbx_description
1 polymer ?
#
loop_
_entity_poly.entity_id
_entity_poly.type
_entity_poly.pdbx_seq_one_letter_code
_entity_poly.pdbx_strand_id
1 'polypeptide(L)'
;MATLTLNETLLNVLSAIKARQKLAIIEASIDGFPDDWLSELRRYYASFPTEVLLEAGLLRNESCLRAIQRLTIPDEWLNTEADELHKFSFSY
;
A
#
# COMPACT_ATOMS: atom_id res chain seq x y z
N MET A 1 -4.68 -15.00 -8.26
CA MET A 1 -3.38 -14.38 -7.95
C MET A 1 -3.07 -13.47 -9.11
N ALA A 2 -3.20 -12.17 -8.92
CA ALA A 2 -2.84 -11.15 -9.90
C ALA A 2 -1.40 -10.69 -9.62
N THR A 3 -0.64 -10.41 -10.69
CA THR A 3 0.71 -9.86 -10.58
C THR A 3 0.75 -8.56 -11.37
N LEU A 4 1.23 -7.51 -10.73
CA LEU A 4 1.38 -6.18 -11.30
C LEU A 4 2.86 -5.88 -11.46
N THR A 5 3.23 -5.37 -12.63
CA THR A 5 4.53 -4.76 -12.85
C THR A 5 4.60 -3.44 -12.09
N LEU A 6 5.71 -3.18 -11.40
CA LEU A 6 5.90 -1.93 -10.69
C LEU A 6 6.01 -0.75 -11.66
N ASN A 7 5.35 0.35 -11.29
CA ASN A 7 5.53 1.68 -11.87
C ASN A 7 5.49 2.70 -10.72
N GLU A 8 5.77 3.95 -11.04
CA GLU A 8 5.83 5.02 -10.03
C GLU A 8 4.50 5.17 -9.26
N THR A 9 3.36 5.16 -9.97
CA THR A 9 2.03 5.27 -9.35
C THR A 9 1.77 4.14 -8.36
N LEU A 10 2.03 2.90 -8.75
CA LEU A 10 1.87 1.72 -7.88
C LEU A 10 2.81 1.79 -6.68
N LEU A 11 4.09 2.11 -6.87
CA LEU A 11 5.05 2.22 -5.77
C LEU A 11 4.63 3.31 -4.77
N ASN A 12 4.15 4.46 -5.26
CA ASN A 12 3.67 5.56 -4.43
C ASN A 12 2.43 5.15 -3.62
N VAL A 13 1.46 4.48 -4.24
CA VAL A 13 0.25 4.00 -3.54
C VAL A 13 0.62 2.96 -2.48
N LEU A 14 1.47 1.98 -2.81
CA LEU A 14 1.95 0.98 -1.86
C LEU A 14 2.66 1.65 -0.68
N SER A 15 3.57 2.58 -0.96
CA SER A 15 4.33 3.32 0.05
C SER A 15 3.42 4.14 0.97
N ALA A 16 2.44 4.84 0.41
CA ALA A 16 1.47 5.63 1.18
C ALA A 16 0.65 4.73 2.13
N ILE A 17 0.16 3.59 1.65
CA ILE A 17 -0.59 2.63 2.47
C ILE A 17 0.30 2.04 3.58
N LYS A 18 1.55 1.68 3.29
CA LYS A 18 2.50 1.18 4.29
C LYS A 18 2.84 2.23 5.34
N ALA A 19 3.01 3.49 4.94
CA ALA A 19 3.24 4.60 5.84
C ALA A 19 2.04 4.79 6.80
N ARG A 20 0.81 4.78 6.26
CA ARG A 20 -0.40 4.88 7.10
C ARG A 20 -0.54 3.68 8.03
N GLN A 21 -0.26 2.46 7.57
CA GLN A 21 -0.26 1.26 8.42
C GLN A 21 0.69 1.43 9.60
N LYS A 22 1.94 1.85 9.34
CA LYS A 22 2.94 2.07 10.39
C LYS A 22 2.48 3.13 11.39
N LEU A 23 1.95 4.25 10.90
CA LEU A 23 1.43 5.32 11.76
C LEU A 23 0.26 4.83 12.62
N ALA A 24 -0.72 4.15 12.04
CA ALA A 24 -1.89 3.66 12.78
C ALA A 24 -1.51 2.64 13.86
N ILE A 25 -0.51 1.77 13.61
CA ILE A 25 0.02 0.84 14.62
C ILE A 25 0.71 1.59 15.76
N ILE A 26 1.47 2.64 15.47
CA ILE A 26 2.10 3.48 16.48
C ILE A 26 1.04 4.21 17.31
N GLU A 27 0.06 4.84 16.65
CA GLU A 27 -1.06 5.53 17.29
C GLU A 27 -1.84 4.59 18.23
N ALA A 28 -2.14 3.36 17.80
CA ALA A 28 -2.83 2.37 18.63
C ALA A 28 -2.09 2.01 19.93
N SER A 29 -0.77 2.24 20.01
CA SER A 29 0.02 2.02 21.23
C SER A 29 0.08 3.22 22.18
N ILE A 30 -0.56 4.33 21.83
CA ILE A 30 -0.58 5.57 22.63
C ILE A 30 -1.94 5.69 23.33
N ASP A 31 -1.93 5.87 24.64
CA ASP A 31 -3.15 6.09 25.44
C ASP A 31 -3.96 7.29 24.91
N GLY A 32 -5.26 7.06 24.67
CA GLY A 32 -6.19 8.07 24.16
C GLY A 32 -6.39 8.04 22.64
N PHE A 33 -5.62 7.24 21.89
CA PHE A 33 -5.88 6.98 20.48
C PHE A 33 -6.74 5.71 20.26
N PRO A 34 -7.40 5.56 19.11
CA PRO A 34 -8.10 4.33 18.75
C PRO A 34 -7.14 3.15 18.57
N ASP A 35 -7.44 2.01 19.21
CA ASP A 35 -6.66 0.76 19.08
C ASP A 35 -6.95 -0.02 17.77
N ASP A 36 -7.99 0.37 17.01
CA ASP A 36 -8.38 -0.31 15.77
C ASP A 36 -7.64 0.21 14.53
N TRP A 37 -6.33 -0.03 14.49
CA TRP A 37 -5.47 0.34 13.36
C TRP A 37 -5.91 -0.29 12.04
N LEU A 38 -6.56 -1.46 12.07
CA LEU A 38 -6.99 -2.18 10.88
C LEU A 38 -8.17 -1.48 10.21
N SER A 39 -9.17 -1.03 11.00
CA SER A 39 -10.28 -0.24 10.47
C SER A 39 -9.81 1.09 9.90
N GLU A 40 -8.83 1.74 10.53
CA GLU A 40 -8.22 2.97 10.01
C GLU A 40 -7.53 2.75 8.67
N LEU A 41 -6.77 1.66 8.54
CA LEU A 41 -6.12 1.30 7.28
C LEU A 41 -7.15 0.98 6.18
N ARG A 42 -8.24 0.27 6.52
CA ARG A 42 -9.35 -0.01 5.58
C ARG A 42 -10.01 1.27 5.10
N ARG A 43 -10.29 2.21 5.99
CA ARG A 43 -10.86 3.53 5.65
C ARG A 43 -9.92 4.31 4.73
N TYR A 44 -8.63 4.31 5.04
CA TYR A 44 -7.62 4.97 4.22
C TYR A 44 -7.56 4.35 2.81
N TYR A 45 -7.52 3.03 2.70
CA TYR A 45 -7.53 2.35 1.41
C TYR A 45 -8.81 2.62 0.61
N ALA A 46 -9.97 2.65 1.28
CA ALA A 46 -11.24 2.99 0.66
C ALA A 46 -11.33 4.46 0.21
N SER A 47 -10.55 5.36 0.80
CA SER A 47 -10.54 6.78 0.46
C SER A 47 -9.78 7.13 -0.82
N PHE A 48 -8.95 6.22 -1.35
CA PHE A 48 -8.24 6.45 -2.61
C PHE A 48 -9.24 6.65 -3.77
N PRO A 49 -9.04 7.68 -4.62
CA PRO A 49 -9.81 7.83 -5.85
C PRO A 49 -9.76 6.55 -6.70
N THR A 50 -10.87 6.21 -7.33
CA THR A 50 -10.97 4.98 -8.13
C THR A 50 -9.98 4.99 -9.28
N GLU A 51 -9.76 6.17 -9.88
CA GLU A 51 -8.84 6.42 -10.98
C GLU A 51 -7.40 6.07 -10.58
N VAL A 52 -6.97 6.50 -9.39
CA VAL A 52 -5.62 6.22 -8.86
C VAL A 52 -5.41 4.72 -8.64
N LEU A 53 -6.42 4.01 -8.12
CA LEU A 53 -6.31 2.56 -7.92
C LEU A 53 -6.27 1.82 -9.25
N LEU A 54 -7.06 2.25 -10.25
CA LEU A 54 -7.05 1.65 -11.59
C LEU A 54 -5.71 1.89 -12.30
N GLU A 55 -5.15 3.10 -12.21
CA GLU A 55 -3.83 3.42 -12.76
C GLU A 55 -2.71 2.60 -12.10
N ALA A 56 -2.81 2.38 -10.80
CA ALA A 56 -1.92 1.49 -10.05
C ALA A 56 -2.16 -0.01 -10.34
N GLY A 57 -3.25 -0.39 -11.03
CA GLY A 57 -3.64 -1.78 -11.28
C GLY A 57 -4.20 -2.51 -10.04
N LEU A 58 -4.53 -1.78 -8.97
CA LEU A 58 -5.01 -2.32 -7.71
C LEU A 58 -6.54 -2.45 -7.70
N LEU A 59 -7.04 -3.54 -7.09
CA LEU A 59 -8.46 -3.76 -6.89
C LEU A 59 -8.87 -3.37 -5.47
N ARG A 60 -9.90 -2.53 -5.31
CA ARG A 60 -10.46 -2.15 -4.00
C ARG A 60 -11.19 -3.32 -3.35
N ASN A 61 -10.44 -4.28 -2.82
CA ASN A 61 -10.95 -5.46 -2.12
C ASN A 61 -10.00 -5.91 -0.98
N GLU A 62 -10.50 -6.80 -0.12
CA GLU A 62 -9.77 -7.28 1.05
C GLU A 62 -8.55 -8.15 0.69
N SER A 63 -8.54 -8.84 -0.45
CA SER A 63 -7.39 -9.65 -0.90
C SER A 63 -6.19 -8.74 -1.20
N CYS A 64 -6.43 -7.67 -1.97
CA CYS A 64 -5.41 -6.69 -2.31
C CYS A 64 -4.88 -6.00 -1.05
N LEU A 65 -5.77 -5.55 -0.15
CA LEU A 65 -5.36 -4.94 1.10
C LEU A 65 -4.51 -5.88 1.96
N ARG A 66 -4.87 -7.16 2.07
CA ARG A 66 -4.09 -8.17 2.81
C ARG A 66 -2.71 -8.42 2.20
N ALA A 67 -2.61 -8.43 0.88
CA ALA A 67 -1.32 -8.55 0.21
C ALA A 67 -0.42 -7.33 0.51
N ILE A 68 -0.98 -6.11 0.45
CA ILE A 68 -0.26 -4.87 0.80
C ILE A 68 0.17 -4.87 2.27
N GLN A 69 -0.69 -5.34 3.18
CA GLN A 69 -0.34 -5.44 4.61
C GLN A 69 0.90 -6.33 4.85
N ARG A 70 0.99 -7.45 4.14
CA ARG A 70 2.10 -8.42 4.23
C ARG A 70 3.34 -7.98 3.47
N LEU A 71 3.19 -7.08 2.50
CA LEU A 71 4.30 -6.54 1.73
C LEU A 71 5.26 -5.80 2.64
N THR A 72 6.54 -6.15 2.53
CA THR A 72 7.66 -5.30 2.93
C THR A 72 8.21 -4.70 1.65
N ILE A 73 8.19 -3.37 1.53
CA ILE A 73 8.73 -2.69 0.35
C ILE A 73 10.26 -2.76 0.47
N PRO A 74 10.97 -3.43 -0.46
CA PRO A 74 12.42 -3.47 -0.44
C PRO A 74 13.01 -2.09 -0.70
N ASP A 75 14.13 -1.76 -0.06
CA ASP A 75 14.86 -0.51 -0.31
C ASP A 75 15.26 -0.37 -1.79
N GLU A 76 15.49 -1.49 -2.47
CA GLU A 76 15.77 -1.51 -3.91
C GLU A 76 14.66 -0.85 -4.72
N TRP A 77 13.38 -1.07 -4.38
CA TRP A 77 12.26 -0.44 -5.10
C TRP A 77 12.27 1.09 -4.91
N LEU A 78 12.58 1.55 -3.70
CA LEU A 78 12.58 2.96 -3.34
C LEU A 78 13.75 3.74 -3.95
N ASN A 79 14.86 3.05 -4.23
CA ASN A 79 16.09 3.65 -4.75
C ASN A 79 16.28 3.43 -6.26
N THR A 80 15.38 2.68 -6.91
CA THR A 80 15.44 2.45 -8.36
C THR A 80 14.82 3.63 -9.13
N GLU A 81 15.42 3.99 -10.27
CA GLU A 81 14.87 5.02 -11.15
C GLU A 81 13.51 4.62 -11.72
N ALA A 82 12.63 5.61 -11.95
CA ALA A 82 11.24 5.37 -12.30
C ALA A 82 11.05 4.53 -13.58
N ASP A 83 11.93 4.72 -14.56
CA ASP A 83 11.93 3.98 -15.83
C ASP A 83 12.44 2.54 -15.68
N GLU A 84 13.11 2.19 -14.58
CA GLU A 84 13.58 0.84 -14.28
C GLU A 84 12.67 0.05 -13.33
N LEU A 85 11.66 0.69 -12.73
CA LEU A 85 10.71 0.05 -11.80
C LEU A 85 9.97 -1.15 -12.42
N HIS A 86 9.82 -1.18 -13.74
CA HIS A 86 9.18 -2.27 -14.47
C HIS A 86 9.88 -3.63 -14.31
N LYS A 87 11.11 -3.66 -13.77
CA LYS A 87 11.84 -4.88 -13.43
C LYS A 87 11.27 -5.61 -12.20
N PHE A 88 10.49 -4.91 -11.36
CA PHE A 88 9.89 -5.46 -10.15
C PHE A 88 8.41 -5.76 -10.32
N SER A 89 7.86 -6.55 -9.39
CA SER A 89 6.44 -6.88 -9.40
C SER A 89 5.86 -7.03 -8.00
N PHE A 90 4.55 -6.81 -7.91
CA PHE A 90 3.73 -6.99 -6.71
C PHE A 90 2.58 -7.96 -7.02
N SER A 91 2.31 -8.91 -6.14
CA SER A 91 1.26 -9.92 -6.34
C SER A 91 0.23 -9.95 -5.21
N TYR A 92 -1.04 -10.19 -5.56
CA TYR A 92 -2.17 -10.26 -4.62
C TYR A 92 -3.31 -11.21 -5.04
#